data_AF-A0A2W1UA54-F1
#
_entry.id   AF-A0A2W1UA54-F1
#
_cell.length_a   1.000
_cell.length_b   1.000
_cell.length_c   1.000
_cell.angle_alpha   90.00
_cell.angle_beta   90.00
_cell.angle_gamma   90.00
#
_symmetry.space_group_name_H-M   'P 1'
#
loop_
_entity.id
_entity.type
_entity.pdbx_description
1 polymer ?
#
loop_
_entity_poly.entity_id
_entity_poly.type
_entity_poly.pdbx_seq_one_letter_code
_entity_poly.pdbx_strand_id
1 'polypeptide(L)'
;MMLQLLSMTLAFDDSRFFGSVMFTNPTHPNDKPSVVLVDHADQAPWFRLSNVDPDAHDPSDPAMVEADRIMRFILTWAPERLGRARSDFPQL
;
A
#
# COMPACT_ATOMS: atom_id res chain seq x y z
N MET A 1 12.11 -8.82 -9.87
CA MET A 1 11.33 -9.92 -9.25
C MET A 1 9.88 -9.78 -9.68
N MET A 2 9.16 -10.86 -10.00
CA MET A 2 7.73 -10.78 -10.35
C MET A 2 6.94 -10.98 -9.06
N LEU A 3 6.19 -9.97 -8.62
CA LEU A 3 5.31 -10.07 -7.47
C LEU A 3 3.88 -10.29 -7.94
N GLN A 4 3.13 -11.10 -7.20
CA GLN A 4 1.71 -11.30 -7.38
C GLN A 4 0.99 -10.89 -6.10
N LEU A 5 -0.04 -10.04 -6.23
CA LEU A 5 -0.89 -9.68 -5.10
C LEU A 5 -1.56 -10.95 -4.55
N LEU A 6 -1.23 -11.30 -3.31
CA LEU A 6 -1.85 -12.39 -2.58
C LEU A 6 -3.11 -11.91 -1.87
N SER A 7 -3.00 -10.80 -1.13
CA SER A 7 -4.12 -10.19 -0.44
C SER A 7 -3.86 -8.72 -0.16
N MET A 8 -4.94 -7.97 0.00
CA MET A 8 -4.93 -6.60 0.50
C MET A 8 -6.07 -6.45 1.49
N THR A 9 -5.75 -5.92 2.67
CA THR A 9 -6.73 -5.60 3.70
C THR A 9 -6.55 -4.15 4.11
N LEU A 10 -7.64 -3.39 4.13
CA LEU A 10 -7.69 -2.04 4.66
C LEU A 10 -8.87 -1.97 5.64
N ALA A 11 -8.58 -1.53 6.85
CA ALA A 11 -9.56 -1.20 7.87
C ALA A 11 -9.71 0.32 7.93
N PHE A 12 -10.92 0.78 8.21
CA PHE A 12 -11.29 2.20 8.20
C PHE A 12 -11.99 2.56 9.51
N ASP A 13 -11.68 3.75 10.02
CA ASP A 13 -12.40 4.39 11.12
C ASP A 13 -12.60 5.85 10.74
N ASP A 14 -13.82 6.22 10.33
CA ASP A 14 -14.39 7.51 9.88
C ASP A 14 -13.47 8.49 9.10
N SER A 15 -12.28 8.80 9.61
CA SER A 15 -11.27 9.70 9.07
C SER A 15 -9.89 9.08 8.79
N ARG A 16 -9.67 7.80 9.15
CA ARG A 16 -8.36 7.12 9.10
C ARG A 16 -8.50 5.71 8.55
N PHE A 17 -7.37 5.17 8.10
CA PHE A 17 -7.26 3.78 7.68
C PHE A 17 -5.91 3.18 8.08
N PHE A 18 -5.87 1.86 8.12
CA PHE A 18 -4.63 1.10 8.25
C PHE A 18 -4.83 -0.29 7.64
N GLY A 19 -3.75 -1.01 7.38
CA GLY A 19 -3.86 -2.35 6.84
C GLY A 19 -2.55 -2.89 6.31
N SER A 20 -2.66 -3.79 5.34
CA SER A 20 -1.51 -4.45 4.75
C SER A 20 -1.76 -4.89 3.32
N VAL A 21 -0.70 -4.87 2.52
CA VAL A 21 -0.64 -5.49 1.21
C VAL A 21 0.36 -6.65 1.28
N MET A 22 -0.04 -7.82 0.79
CA MET A 22 0.79 -9.01 0.79
C MET A 22 1.04 -9.50 -0.63
N PHE A 23 2.30 -9.84 -0.91
CA PHE A 23 2.72 -10.33 -2.22
C PHE A 23 3.41 -11.68 -2.12
N THR A 24 3.14 -12.55 -3.08
CA THR A 24 3.88 -13.79 -3.30
C THR A 24 4.81 -13.66 -4.49
N ASN A 25 5.91 -14.41 -4.46
CA ASN A 25 6.79 -14.59 -5.60
C ASN A 25 6.48 -15.93 -6.30
N PRO A 26 5.75 -15.95 -7.43
CA PRO A 26 5.37 -17.20 -8.09
C PRO A 26 6.56 -17.99 -8.64
N THR A 27 7.73 -17.36 -8.84
CA THR A 27 8.95 -18.07 -9.24
C THR A 27 9.68 -18.69 -8.05
N HIS A 28 9.33 -18.31 -6.82
CA HIS A 28 9.87 -18.83 -5.57
C HIS A 28 8.72 -19.10 -4.58
N PRO A 29 7.88 -20.12 -4.84
CA PRO A 29 6.61 -20.32 -4.13
C PRO A 29 6.77 -20.70 -2.64
N ASN A 30 7.97 -21.07 -2.22
CA ASN A 30 8.29 -21.38 -0.82
C ASN A 30 8.80 -20.16 -0.04
N ASP A 31 9.06 -19.03 -0.71
CA ASP A 31 9.44 -17.79 -0.04
C ASP A 31 8.29 -17.30 0.83
N LYS A 32 8.65 -16.70 1.98
CA LYS A 32 7.65 -16.02 2.80
C LYS A 32 7.06 -14.86 1.97
N PRO A 33 5.74 -14.64 2.04
CA PRO A 33 5.14 -13.48 1.40
C PRO A 33 5.78 -12.18 1.90
N SER A 34 6.04 -11.25 0.99
CA SER A 34 6.41 -9.89 1.37
C SER A 34 5.16 -9.19 1.89
N VAL A 35 5.24 -8.58 3.07
CA VAL A 35 4.12 -7.88 3.69
C VAL A 35 4.50 -6.42 3.91
N VAL A 36 3.73 -5.53 3.29
CA VAL A 36 3.86 -4.08 3.46
C VAL A 36 2.68 -3.61 4.30
N LEU A 37 2.97 -2.99 5.42
CA LEU A 37 1.98 -2.30 6.25
C LEU A 37 1.66 -0.95 5.62
N VAL A 38 0.38 -0.59 5.70
CA VAL A 38 -0.14 0.68 5.21
C VAL A 38 -0.77 1.40 6.38
N ASP A 39 -0.29 2.61 6.65
CA ASP A 39 -0.86 3.49 7.66
C ASP A 39 -1.36 4.78 7.04
N HIS A 40 -2.42 5.35 7.60
CA HIS A 40 -2.85 6.70 7.27
C HIS A 40 -1.75 7.74 7.56
N ALA A 41 -1.68 8.76 6.72
CA ALA A 41 -0.88 9.95 6.97
C ALA A 41 -1.72 11.23 6.84
N ASP A 42 -1.38 12.21 7.68
CA ASP A 42 -2.03 13.52 7.70
C ASP A 42 -1.47 14.49 6.65
N GLN A 43 -0.51 14.05 5.83
CA GLN A 43 0.11 14.80 4.74
C GLN A 43 0.24 13.93 3.50
N ALA A 44 0.20 14.55 2.32
CA ALA A 44 0.39 13.86 1.04
C ALA A 44 1.67 12.99 1.12
N PRO A 45 1.61 11.72 0.66
CA PRO A 45 0.58 11.10 -0.18
C PRO A 45 -0.63 10.54 0.59
N TRP A 46 -0.83 10.91 1.86
CA TRP A 46 -1.92 10.49 2.76
C TRP A 46 -1.82 9.06 3.27
N PHE A 47 -0.72 8.38 2.97
CA PHE A 47 -0.35 7.10 3.57
C PHE A 47 1.16 7.04 3.85
N ARG A 48 1.53 6.10 4.72
CA ARG A 48 2.90 5.65 4.95
C ARG A 48 2.96 4.15 4.71
N LEU A 49 4.08 3.70 4.17
CA LEU A 49 4.37 2.30 3.96
C LEU A 49 5.52 1.89 4.86
N SER A 50 5.45 0.69 5.41
CA SER A 50 6.58 0.07 6.11
C SER A 50 6.62 -1.43 5.80
N ASN A 51 7.82 -1.98 5.68
CA ASN A 51 7.99 -3.41 5.51
C ASN A 51 7.99 -4.06 6.89
N VAL A 52 7.28 -5.19 7.06
CA VAL A 52 7.34 -5.95 8.33
C VAL A 52 8.72 -6.56 8.55
N ASP A 53 9.47 -6.77 7.46
CA ASP A 53 10.84 -7.24 7.51
C ASP A 53 11.78 -6.05 7.80
N PRO A 54 12.46 -6.04 8.97
CA PRO A 54 13.40 -4.97 9.32
C PRO A 54 14.56 -4.83 8.32
N ASP A 55 14.93 -5.92 7.64
CA ASP A 55 16.03 -5.94 6.68
C ASP A 55 15.61 -5.44 5.28
N ALA A 56 14.29 -5.35 5.03
CA ALA A 56 13.71 -4.90 3.77
C ALA A 56 13.01 -3.52 3.88
N HIS A 57 13.53 -2.65 4.76
CA HIS A 57 13.07 -1.26 4.91
C HIS A 57 13.48 -0.32 3.76
N ASP A 58 14.25 -0.82 2.79
CA ASP A 58 14.61 -0.06 1.60
C ASP A 58 13.35 0.34 0.81
N PRO A 59 13.08 1.65 0.61
CA PRO A 59 11.93 2.11 -0.18
C PRO A 59 11.96 1.63 -1.64
N SER A 60 13.11 1.19 -2.14
CA SER A 60 13.27 0.60 -3.47
C SER A 60 12.95 -0.90 -3.53
N ASP A 61 12.62 -1.53 -2.39
CA ASP A 61 12.15 -2.90 -2.37
C ASP A 61 10.93 -3.06 -3.29
N PRO A 62 10.89 -4.10 -4.14
CA PRO A 62 9.80 -4.29 -5.09
C PRO A 62 8.40 -4.31 -4.45
N ALA A 63 8.26 -4.85 -3.23
CA ALA A 63 6.97 -4.89 -2.55
C ALA A 63 6.52 -3.49 -2.10
N MET A 64 7.46 -2.67 -1.62
CA MET A 64 7.20 -1.27 -1.25
C MET A 64 6.74 -0.44 -2.46
N VAL A 65 7.41 -0.61 -3.60
CA VAL A 65 7.08 0.07 -4.86
C VAL A 65 5.69 -0.32 -5.37
N GLU A 66 5.37 -1.63 -5.39
CA GLU A 66 4.05 -2.09 -5.83
C GLU A 66 2.94 -1.71 -4.85
N ALA A 67 3.20 -1.70 -3.55
CA ALA A 67 2.26 -1.19 -2.55
C ALA A 67 1.97 0.31 -2.74
N ASP A 68 2.99 1.14 -3.02
CA ASP A 68 2.80 2.58 -3.33
C ASP A 68 1.92 2.77 -4.57
N ARG A 69 2.15 1.99 -5.62
CA ARG A 69 1.32 2.01 -6.85
C ARG A 69 -0.14 1.67 -6.57
N ILE A 70 -0.40 0.62 -5.79
CA ILE A 70 -1.76 0.22 -5.42
C ILE A 70 -2.45 1.32 -4.61
N MET A 71 -1.77 1.89 -3.61
CA MET A 71 -2.35 2.95 -2.77
C MET A 71 -2.65 4.22 -3.57
N ARG A 72 -1.76 4.62 -4.49
CA ARG A 72 -2.01 5.74 -5.41
C ARG A 72 -3.18 5.46 -6.36
N PHE A 73 -3.32 4.22 -6.84
CA PHE A 73 -4.47 3.83 -7.65
C PHE A 73 -5.79 3.98 -6.87
N ILE A 74 -5.83 3.52 -5.61
CA ILE A 74 -7.01 3.65 -4.74
C ILE A 74 -7.33 5.13 -4.49
N LEU A 75 -6.32 5.95 -4.18
CA LEU A 75 -6.49 7.40 -3.99
C LEU A 75 -7.04 8.10 -5.24
N THR A 76 -6.61 7.70 -6.43
CA THR A 76 -7.10 8.29 -7.68
C THR A 76 -8.56 7.90 -7.97
N TRP A 77 -8.93 6.64 -7.75
CA TRP A 77 -10.23 6.12 -8.20
C TRP A 77 -11.34 6.18 -7.15
N ALA A 78 -10.97 6.02 -5.88
CA ALA A 78 -11.91 5.99 -4.76
C ALA A 78 -11.34 6.72 -3.52
N PRO A 79 -10.94 8.00 -3.65
CA PRO A 79 -10.37 8.77 -2.54
C PRO A 79 -11.31 8.84 -1.33
N GLU A 80 -12.62 8.81 -1.56
CA GLU A 80 -13.64 8.81 -0.51
C GLU A 80 -13.53 7.61 0.43
N ARG A 81 -13.02 6.46 -0.06
CA ARG A 81 -12.77 5.29 0.79
C ARG A 81 -11.67 5.58 1.81
N LEU A 82 -10.73 6.48 1.48
CA LEU A 82 -9.62 6.88 2.36
C LEU A 82 -9.93 8.20 3.09
N GLY A 83 -11.20 8.59 3.18
CA GLY A 83 -11.63 9.83 3.85
C GLY A 83 -11.21 11.11 3.11
N ARG A 84 -10.98 11.04 1.79
CA ARG A 84 -10.54 12.17 0.96
C ARG A 84 -11.60 12.57 -0.07
N ALA A 85 -11.65 13.85 -0.41
CA ALA A 85 -12.48 14.34 -1.50
C ALA A 85 -11.69 14.28 -2.82
N ARG A 86 -12.36 14.03 -3.95
CA ARG A 86 -11.71 14.09 -5.28
C ARG A 86 -11.05 15.44 -5.57
N SER A 87 -11.52 16.52 -4.95
CA SER A 87 -10.93 17.86 -5.05
C SER A 87 -9.54 18.00 -4.41
N ASP A 88 -9.15 17.05 -3.55
CA ASP A 88 -7.86 17.08 -2.86
C ASP A 88 -6.70 16.64 -3.76
N PHE A 89 -7.00 16.20 -4.99
CA PHE A 89 -6.03 15.69 -5.96
C PHE A 89 -6.00 16.60 -7.21
N PRO A 90 -4.81 16.87 -7.79
CA PRO A 90 -4.73 17.56 -9.07
C PRO A 90 -5.54 16.78 -10.11
N GLN A 91 -6.49 17.45 -10.76
CA GLN A 91 -7.22 16.86 -11.87
C GLN A 91 -6.23 16.65 -13.03
N LEU A 92 -6.16 15.41 -13.53
CA LEU A 92 -5.41 15.07 -14.74
C LEU A 92 -5.99 15.80 -15.96
#